data_AF-A0A2E6C3E5-F1
#
_entry.id   AF-A0A2E6C3E5-F1
#
_cell.length_a   1.000
_cell.length_b   1.000
_cell.length_c   1.000
_cell.angle_alpha   90.00
_cell.angle_beta   90.00
_cell.angle_gamma   90.00
#
_symmetry.space_group_name_H-M   'P 1'
#
loop_
_entity.id
_entity.type
_entity.pdbx_description
1 polymer ?
#
loop_
_entity_poly.entity_id
_entity_poly.type
_entity_poly.pdbx_seq_one_letter_code
_entity_poly.pdbx_strand_id
1 'polypeptide(L)'
;MNIIVPVIAFWRRLTIPSDYAVSRVDLEYFVTDAERAKRELMDTFWRHQCDFWEWFSHRDHLNYLVSLNEPEDYNVTKKPDCVTRVITRVKYWYDGKPYKYISNNLNHEWPPAKPAGMSFSIPISRAHLCDADGKPKRDVTTKIKKYGGPKGDFHGELVPLRDLFTYTEDVLQNEFPILRVVNALGLQKEVSTVSDSTLNLVA
;
A
#
# COMPACT_ATOMS: atom_id res chain seq x y z
N MET A 1 42.72 -16.54 8.45
CA MET A 1 41.98 -15.85 7.39
C MET A 1 40.56 -16.39 7.39
N ASN A 2 39.55 -15.56 7.67
CA ASN A 2 38.21 -16.03 8.03
C ASN A 2 37.34 -16.21 6.76
N ILE A 3 37.40 -17.39 6.14
CA ILE A 3 36.78 -17.72 4.83
C ILE A 3 35.24 -17.74 4.88
N ILE A 4 34.67 -17.87 6.08
CA ILE A 4 33.21 -17.98 6.29
C ILE A 4 32.48 -16.69 5.91
N VAL A 5 33.02 -15.53 6.27
CA VAL A 5 32.36 -14.23 6.00
C VAL A 5 32.25 -13.92 4.50
N PRO A 6 33.32 -14.10 3.67
CA PRO A 6 33.22 -13.96 2.22
C PRO A 6 32.20 -14.91 1.58
N VAL A 7 32.15 -16.17 2.02
CA VAL A 7 31.22 -17.18 1.48
C VAL A 7 29.77 -16.82 1.81
N ILE A 8 29.48 -16.40 3.05
CA ILE A 8 28.15 -15.96 3.45
C ILE A 8 27.74 -14.68 2.69
N ALA A 9 28.65 -13.72 2.54
CA ALA A 9 28.39 -12.49 1.80
C ALA A 9 28.10 -12.76 0.32
N PHE A 10 28.87 -13.66 -0.30
CA PHE A 10 28.66 -14.08 -1.69
C PHE A 10 27.32 -14.81 -1.86
N TRP A 11 26.99 -15.74 -0.96
CA TRP A 11 25.69 -16.42 -0.97
C TRP A 11 24.52 -15.46 -0.82
N ARG A 12 24.59 -14.52 0.12
CA ARG A 12 23.57 -13.48 0.30
C ARG A 12 23.39 -12.64 -0.96
N ARG A 13 24.49 -12.27 -1.64
CA ARG A 13 24.43 -11.50 -2.88
C ARG A 13 23.73 -12.24 -4.03
N LEU A 14 23.80 -13.57 -4.06
CA LEU A 14 23.19 -14.39 -5.12
C LEU A 14 21.71 -14.70 -4.86
N THR A 15 21.28 -14.78 -3.60
CA THR A 15 19.94 -15.27 -3.25
C THR A 15 18.99 -14.20 -2.71
N ILE A 16 19.53 -13.07 -2.23
CA ILE A 16 18.72 -11.99 -1.65
C ILE A 16 18.55 -10.88 -2.68
N PRO A 17 17.31 -10.52 -3.06
CA PRO A 17 17.06 -9.37 -3.92
C PRO A 17 17.67 -8.10 -3.32
N SER A 18 18.15 -7.20 -4.18
CA SER A 18 18.71 -5.92 -3.73
C SER A 18 17.66 -5.08 -2.98
N ASP A 19 18.13 -4.18 -2.12
CA ASP A 19 17.24 -3.24 -1.45
C ASP A 19 16.46 -2.41 -2.50
N TYR A 20 15.17 -2.25 -2.23
CA TYR A 20 14.16 -1.66 -3.10
C TYR A 20 13.92 -2.38 -4.43
N ALA A 21 14.42 -3.61 -4.60
CA ALA A 21 14.05 -4.44 -5.74
C ALA A 21 12.54 -4.65 -5.76
N VAL A 22 11.90 -4.21 -6.83
CA VAL A 22 10.46 -4.31 -7.03
C VAL A 22 10.11 -5.73 -7.44
N SER A 23 9.06 -6.27 -6.84
CA SER A 23 8.54 -7.60 -7.18
C SER A 23 7.19 -7.51 -7.87
N ARG A 24 6.43 -6.45 -7.62
CA ARG A 24 5.10 -6.22 -8.20
C ARG A 24 4.64 -4.81 -7.92
N VAL A 25 4.01 -4.21 -8.91
CA VAL A 25 3.28 -2.95 -8.78
C VAL A 25 1.81 -3.22 -9.09
N ASP A 26 0.92 -2.73 -8.23
CA ASP A 26 -0.52 -2.84 -8.39
C ASP A 26 -1.12 -1.43 -8.31
N LEU A 27 -1.89 -1.04 -9.32
CA LEU A 27 -2.67 0.20 -9.35
C LEU A 27 -4.15 -0.15 -9.23
N GLU A 28 -4.77 0.30 -8.14
CA GLU A 28 -6.19 0.13 -7.85
C GLU A 28 -6.90 1.48 -8.00
N TYR A 29 -8.06 1.51 -8.67
CA TYR A 29 -8.82 2.74 -8.84
C TYR A 29 -10.32 2.47 -9.08
N PHE A 30 -11.12 3.50 -8.83
CA PHE A 30 -12.58 3.43 -8.89
C PHE A 30 -13.08 4.30 -10.05
N VAL A 31 -13.98 3.79 -10.88
CA VAL A 31 -14.61 4.58 -11.96
C VAL A 31 -16.05 4.88 -11.57
N THR A 32 -16.39 6.16 -11.45
CA THR A 32 -17.73 6.59 -11.02
C THR A 32 -18.72 6.77 -12.17
N ASP A 33 -18.24 7.19 -13.34
CA ASP A 33 -19.05 7.45 -14.53
C ASP A 33 -18.11 7.37 -15.74
N ALA A 34 -18.12 6.24 -16.44
CA ALA A 34 -17.16 6.00 -17.53
C ALA A 34 -17.40 6.94 -18.73
N GLU A 35 -18.63 7.37 -18.96
CA GLU A 35 -19.01 8.23 -20.09
C GLU A 35 -18.42 9.64 -19.98
N ARG A 36 -18.08 10.09 -18.77
CA ARG A 36 -17.40 11.38 -18.54
C ARG A 36 -15.91 11.38 -18.94
N ALA A 37 -15.35 10.24 -19.34
CA ALA A 37 -13.94 10.14 -19.70
C ALA A 37 -13.62 10.90 -21.00
N LYS A 38 -12.98 12.06 -20.87
CA LYS A 38 -12.52 12.87 -22.02
C LYS A 38 -11.18 12.36 -22.54
N ARG A 39 -11.23 11.35 -23.41
CA ARG A 39 -10.05 10.63 -23.99
C ARG A 39 -8.93 11.55 -24.50
N GLU A 40 -9.28 12.69 -25.08
CA GLU A 40 -8.32 13.66 -25.64
C GLU A 40 -7.37 14.24 -24.59
N LEU A 41 -7.83 14.37 -23.34
CA LEU A 41 -7.07 14.95 -22.23
C LEU A 41 -6.22 13.93 -21.48
N MET A 42 -6.23 12.67 -21.91
CA MET A 42 -5.68 11.52 -21.19
C MET A 42 -4.37 11.03 -21.82
N ASP A 43 -3.51 10.42 -21.02
CA ASP A 43 -2.32 9.72 -21.51
C ASP A 43 -2.67 8.34 -22.11
N THR A 44 -1.67 7.69 -22.70
CA THR A 44 -1.83 6.39 -23.40
C THR A 44 -2.34 5.30 -22.46
N PHE A 45 -1.87 5.29 -21.21
CA PHE A 45 -2.31 4.32 -20.22
C PHE A 45 -3.82 4.46 -19.97
N TRP A 46 -4.27 5.66 -19.62
CA TRP A 46 -5.67 5.87 -19.29
C TRP A 46 -6.61 5.68 -20.49
N ARG A 47 -6.14 5.96 -21.72
CA ARG A 47 -6.91 5.65 -22.94
C ARG A 47 -7.13 4.15 -23.10
N HIS A 48 -6.10 3.33 -22.90
CA HIS A 48 -6.24 1.87 -22.93
C HIS A 48 -7.18 1.38 -21.82
N GLN A 49 -7.17 2.02 -20.64
CA GLN A 49 -8.13 1.70 -19.59
C GLN A 49 -9.57 2.05 -20.00
N CYS A 50 -9.81 3.18 -20.67
CA CYS A 50 -11.15 3.50 -21.19
C CYS A 50 -11.65 2.46 -22.21
N ASP A 51 -10.79 2.05 -23.15
CA ASP A 51 -11.15 1.00 -24.12
C ASP A 51 -11.50 -0.31 -23.40
N PHE A 52 -10.76 -0.64 -22.33
CA PHE A 52 -11.07 -1.79 -21.50
C PHE A 52 -12.40 -1.63 -20.74
N TRP A 53 -12.71 -0.46 -20.18
CA TRP A 53 -13.96 -0.23 -19.47
C TRP A 53 -15.16 -0.40 -20.39
N GLU A 54 -15.14 0.21 -21.57
CA GLU A 54 -16.21 0.09 -22.57
C GLU A 54 -16.42 -1.37 -23.00
N TRP A 55 -15.34 -2.11 -23.21
CA TRP A 55 -15.41 -3.52 -23.56
C TRP A 55 -15.94 -4.38 -22.40
N PHE A 56 -15.41 -4.17 -21.19
CA PHE A 56 -15.61 -5.05 -20.04
C PHE A 56 -16.96 -4.84 -19.37
N SER A 57 -17.38 -3.59 -19.21
CA SER A 57 -18.64 -3.26 -18.55
C SER A 57 -19.17 -1.91 -19.00
N HIS A 58 -20.34 -1.91 -19.61
CA HIS A 58 -21.12 -0.70 -19.83
C HIS A 58 -21.74 -0.20 -18.51
N ARG A 59 -21.02 -0.30 -17.37
CA ARG A 59 -21.53 -0.01 -16.03
C ARG A 59 -20.55 0.81 -15.21
N ASP A 60 -21.14 1.71 -14.42
CA ASP A 60 -20.47 2.59 -13.49
C ASP A 60 -20.21 1.92 -12.12
N HIS A 61 -19.37 2.56 -11.30
CA HIS A 61 -19.04 2.18 -9.92
C HIS A 61 -18.26 0.86 -9.76
N LEU A 62 -17.27 0.66 -10.62
CA LEU A 62 -16.39 -0.51 -10.56
C LEU A 62 -14.99 -0.20 -10.05
N ASN A 63 -14.42 -1.19 -9.38
CA ASN A 63 -13.04 -1.20 -8.92
C ASN A 63 -12.20 -1.96 -9.94
N TYR A 64 -11.15 -1.30 -10.42
CA TYR A 64 -10.20 -1.89 -11.34
C TYR A 64 -8.87 -2.06 -10.63
N LEU A 65 -8.21 -3.19 -10.93
CA LEU A 65 -6.87 -3.50 -10.45
C LEU A 65 -5.99 -3.83 -11.65
N VAL A 66 -4.95 -3.04 -11.86
CA VAL A 66 -3.97 -3.24 -12.93
C VAL A 66 -2.63 -3.61 -12.29
N SER A 67 -2.05 -4.72 -12.74
CA SER A 67 -0.68 -5.07 -12.36
C SER A 67 0.29 -4.48 -13.39
N LEU A 68 1.26 -3.74 -12.89
CA LEU A 68 2.30 -3.08 -13.68
C LEU A 68 3.64 -3.78 -13.44
N ASN A 69 4.57 -3.60 -14.37
CA ASN A 69 5.88 -4.27 -14.30
C ASN A 69 6.84 -3.44 -13.47
N GLU A 70 6.90 -2.13 -13.71
CA GLU A 70 7.80 -1.20 -13.05
C GLU A 70 7.03 -0.07 -12.33
N PRO A 71 7.61 0.55 -11.29
CA PRO A 71 7.04 1.75 -10.66
C PRO A 71 6.87 2.90 -11.66
N GLU A 72 7.80 3.08 -12.57
CA GLU A 72 7.72 4.19 -13.53
C GLU A 72 6.52 4.05 -14.50
N ASP A 73 5.95 2.84 -14.63
CA ASP A 73 4.77 2.56 -15.45
C ASP A 73 3.49 3.24 -14.90
N TYR A 74 3.44 3.60 -13.61
CA TYR A 74 2.30 4.32 -13.03
C TYR A 74 2.38 5.84 -13.17
N ASN A 75 3.39 6.40 -13.86
CA ASN A 75 3.59 7.85 -14.00
C ASN A 75 2.55 8.48 -14.96
N VAL A 76 1.28 8.26 -14.64
CA VAL A 76 0.09 8.50 -15.44
C VAL A 76 -0.53 9.81 -15.00
N THR A 77 0.12 10.88 -15.44
CA THR A 77 -0.14 12.26 -15.02
C THR A 77 -1.49 12.79 -15.49
N LYS A 78 -2.09 12.20 -16.54
CA LYS A 78 -3.31 12.69 -17.19
C LYS A 78 -4.51 11.81 -16.87
N LYS A 79 -4.76 11.61 -15.57
CA LYS A 79 -5.89 10.85 -15.03
C LYS A 79 -7.23 11.53 -15.40
N PRO A 80 -8.24 10.77 -15.87
CA PRO A 80 -9.56 11.32 -16.13
C PRO A 80 -10.30 11.66 -14.82
N ASP A 81 -11.26 12.58 -14.91
CA ASP A 81 -12.05 13.05 -13.75
C ASP A 81 -12.95 11.95 -13.16
N CYS A 82 -13.40 11.00 -13.99
CA CYS A 82 -14.22 9.87 -13.56
C CYS A 82 -13.48 8.83 -12.73
N VAL A 83 -12.14 8.87 -12.70
CA VAL A 83 -11.33 7.99 -11.87
C VAL A 83 -11.16 8.62 -10.49
N THR A 84 -11.58 7.90 -9.47
CA THR A 84 -11.52 8.30 -8.06
C THR A 84 -10.78 7.24 -7.24
N ARG A 85 -10.42 7.58 -5.99
CA ARG A 85 -9.81 6.66 -5.01
C ARG A 85 -8.69 5.81 -5.61
N VAL A 86 -7.66 6.48 -6.12
CA VAL A 86 -6.48 5.80 -6.68
C VAL A 86 -5.58 5.33 -5.55
N ILE A 87 -5.16 4.07 -5.61
CA ILE A 87 -4.30 3.44 -4.62
C ILE A 87 -3.20 2.68 -5.38
N THR A 88 -1.97 3.16 -5.24
CA THR A 88 -0.80 2.48 -5.79
C THR A 88 -0.14 1.63 -4.71
N ARG A 89 0.26 0.40 -5.05
CA ARG A 89 0.93 -0.52 -4.13
C ARG A 89 2.17 -1.08 -4.80
N VAL A 90 3.32 -0.90 -4.16
CA VAL A 90 4.59 -1.46 -4.62
C VAL A 90 5.04 -2.51 -3.63
N LYS A 91 5.18 -3.77 -4.06
CA LYS A 91 5.78 -4.86 -3.28
C LYS A 91 7.26 -4.90 -3.60
N TYR A 92 8.11 -4.77 -2.59
CA TYR A 92 9.55 -4.64 -2.78
C TYR A 92 10.33 -5.37 -1.68
N TRP A 93 11.63 -5.53 -1.88
CA TRP A 93 12.54 -6.14 -0.93
C TRP A 93 13.41 -5.10 -0.22
N TYR A 94 13.67 -5.31 1.07
CA TYR A 94 14.65 -4.52 1.82
C TYR A 94 15.24 -5.39 2.93
N ASP A 95 16.57 -5.45 3.06
CA ASP A 95 17.28 -6.33 3.99
C ASP A 95 16.80 -7.80 3.88
N GLY A 96 16.55 -8.24 2.65
CA GLY A 96 16.04 -9.58 2.33
C GLY A 96 14.65 -9.90 2.87
N LYS A 97 13.86 -8.89 3.26
CA LYS A 97 12.46 -9.04 3.69
C LYS A 97 11.53 -8.34 2.71
N PRO A 98 10.35 -8.92 2.42
CA PRO A 98 9.36 -8.27 1.57
C PRO A 98 8.56 -7.23 2.35
N TYR A 99 8.46 -6.03 1.80
CA TYR A 99 7.66 -4.92 2.29
C TYR A 99 6.65 -4.46 1.24
N LYS A 100 5.76 -3.56 1.66
CA LYS A 100 4.77 -2.93 0.79
C LYS A 100 4.82 -1.43 0.99
N TYR A 101 4.88 -0.70 -0.10
CA TYR A 101 4.62 0.72 -0.14
C TYR A 101 3.19 0.91 -0.64
N ILE A 102 2.53 1.96 -0.14
CA ILE A 102 1.16 2.30 -0.52
C ILE A 102 1.04 3.82 -0.59
N SER A 103 0.46 4.34 -1.67
CA SER A 103 0.22 5.78 -1.81
C SER A 103 -1.03 6.05 -2.63
N ASN A 104 -1.67 7.18 -2.32
CA ASN A 104 -2.77 7.71 -3.13
C ASN A 104 -2.25 8.75 -4.16
N ASN A 105 -0.94 9.04 -4.15
CA ASN A 105 -0.29 9.93 -5.09
C ASN A 105 0.23 9.13 -6.30
N LEU A 106 -0.29 9.45 -7.49
CA LEU A 106 0.16 8.88 -8.77
C LEU A 106 1.55 9.37 -9.20
N ASN A 107 2.04 10.48 -8.65
CA ASN A 107 3.33 11.07 -9.00
C ASN A 107 4.36 10.84 -7.88
N HIS A 108 4.28 9.74 -7.15
CA HIS A 108 5.25 9.45 -6.09
C HIS A 108 6.58 8.96 -6.68
N GLU A 109 7.67 9.38 -6.06
CA GLU A 109 9.02 8.95 -6.43
C GLU A 109 9.32 7.54 -5.89
N TRP A 110 10.01 6.74 -6.70
CA TRP A 110 10.52 5.43 -6.31
C TRP A 110 12.04 5.36 -6.47
N PRO A 111 12.80 4.81 -5.51
CA PRO A 111 12.37 4.34 -4.18
C PRO A 111 11.91 5.50 -3.28
N PRO A 112 11.17 5.21 -2.18
CA PRO A 112 10.67 6.25 -1.28
C PRO A 112 11.81 7.14 -0.77
N ALA A 113 11.58 8.45 -0.78
CA ALA A 113 12.57 9.43 -0.37
C ALA A 113 13.09 9.13 1.05
N LYS A 114 14.40 9.29 1.24
CA LYS A 114 14.99 9.19 2.59
C LYS A 114 14.63 10.48 3.32
N PRO A 115 13.88 10.43 4.44
CA PRO A 115 13.60 11.65 5.21
C PRO A 115 14.92 12.30 5.63
N ALA A 116 14.95 13.63 5.55
CA ALA A 116 16.09 14.42 5.98
C ALA A 116 16.24 14.31 7.51
N GLY A 117 17.41 13.86 7.97
CA GLY A 117 17.72 13.74 9.39
C GLY A 117 17.41 12.36 10.00
N MET A 118 17.44 12.31 11.33
CA MET A 118 17.17 11.09 12.11
C MET A 118 15.67 10.98 12.37
N SER A 119 15.07 9.85 11.96
CA SER A 119 13.69 9.50 12.32
C SER A 119 13.69 8.30 13.26
N PHE A 120 12.83 8.35 14.27
CA PHE A 120 12.56 7.24 15.19
C PHE A 120 11.06 6.95 15.17
N SER A 121 10.70 5.68 15.08
CA SER A 121 9.33 5.20 15.21
C SER A 121 9.31 4.07 16.24
N ILE A 122 8.25 4.01 17.04
CA ILE A 122 8.09 2.88 17.95
C ILE A 122 7.53 1.70 17.15
N PRO A 123 8.24 0.56 17.05
CA PRO A 123 7.79 -0.54 16.21
C PRO A 123 6.47 -1.12 16.72
N ILE A 124 5.56 -1.41 15.78
CA ILE A 124 4.33 -2.15 16.06
C ILE A 124 4.70 -3.61 16.37
N SER A 125 4.30 -4.12 17.54
CA SER A 125 4.53 -5.50 17.94
C SER A 125 3.40 -6.42 17.48
N ARG A 126 2.14 -5.99 17.66
CA ARG A 126 0.91 -6.74 17.31
C ARG A 126 -0.14 -5.81 16.71
N ALA A 127 -0.96 -6.33 15.79
CA ALA A 127 -2.12 -5.63 15.26
C ALA A 127 -3.27 -6.60 14.98
N HIS A 128 -4.48 -6.29 15.46
CA HIS A 128 -5.68 -7.09 15.28
C HIS A 128 -6.84 -6.24 14.76
N LEU A 129 -7.57 -6.77 13.79
CA LEU A 129 -8.91 -6.32 13.47
C LEU A 129 -9.88 -6.89 14.51
N CYS A 130 -10.71 -6.02 15.08
CA CYS A 130 -11.67 -6.32 16.12
C CYS A 130 -13.09 -6.02 15.64
N ASP A 131 -14.07 -6.72 16.21
CA ASP A 131 -15.50 -6.39 16.02
C ASP A 131 -15.89 -5.12 16.79
N ALA A 132 -17.17 -4.73 16.70
CA ALA A 132 -17.72 -3.56 17.38
C ALA A 132 -17.59 -3.61 18.92
N ASP A 133 -17.50 -4.80 19.51
CA ASP A 133 -17.29 -5.00 20.95
C ASP A 133 -15.80 -4.95 21.34
N GLY A 134 -14.90 -4.71 20.38
CA GLY A 134 -13.46 -4.69 20.60
C GLY A 134 -12.87 -6.09 20.80
N LYS A 135 -13.57 -7.18 20.43
CA LYS A 135 -13.03 -8.53 20.49
C LYS A 135 -12.13 -8.78 19.28
N PRO A 136 -10.88 -9.23 19.45
CA PRO A 136 -9.99 -9.50 18.33
C PRO A 136 -10.52 -10.66 17.48
N LYS A 137 -10.63 -10.44 16.18
CA LYS A 137 -11.12 -11.43 15.20
C LYS A 137 -10.04 -11.89 14.24
N ARG A 138 -9.15 -10.99 13.82
CA ARG A 138 -8.15 -11.30 12.80
C ARG A 138 -6.81 -10.64 13.10
N ASP A 139 -5.75 -11.43 13.14
CA ASP A 139 -4.38 -10.93 13.23
C ASP A 139 -3.96 -10.33 11.87
N VAL A 140 -3.55 -9.06 11.90
CA VAL A 140 -3.04 -8.31 10.73
C VAL A 140 -1.63 -7.78 10.97
N THR A 141 -0.93 -8.25 12.00
CA THR A 141 0.41 -7.82 12.41
C THR A 141 1.40 -7.81 11.27
N THR A 142 1.52 -8.93 10.54
CA THR A 142 2.43 -9.04 9.40
C THR A 142 2.06 -8.09 8.26
N LYS A 143 0.77 -7.87 8.03
CA LYS A 143 0.30 -6.95 6.98
C LYS A 143 0.66 -5.51 7.32
N ILE A 144 0.38 -5.08 8.55
CA ILE A 144 0.73 -3.75 9.04
C ILE A 144 2.23 -3.53 9.04
N LYS A 145 3.04 -4.49 9.53
CA LYS A 145 4.50 -4.40 9.49
C LYS A 145 5.07 -4.28 8.07
N LYS A 146 4.47 -4.99 7.10
CA LYS A 146 4.87 -4.88 5.69
C LYS A 146 4.59 -3.49 5.13
N TYR A 147 3.42 -2.91 5.42
CA TYR A 147 3.08 -1.56 4.99
C TYR A 147 3.84 -0.46 5.75
N GLY A 148 4.22 -0.70 7.00
CA GLY A 148 5.05 0.24 7.76
C GLY A 148 6.46 0.42 7.18
N GLY A 149 6.89 -0.48 6.29
CA GLY A 149 8.23 -0.43 5.69
C GLY A 149 9.35 -0.73 6.69
N PRO A 150 10.62 -0.61 6.25
CA PRO A 150 11.80 -0.85 7.09
C PRO A 150 11.85 0.03 8.34
N LYS A 151 11.28 1.23 8.25
CA LYS A 151 11.27 2.23 9.32
C LYS A 151 10.01 2.22 10.15
N GLY A 152 8.99 1.42 9.83
CA GLY A 152 7.73 1.39 10.58
C GLY A 152 6.92 2.69 10.54
N ASP A 153 7.22 3.60 9.62
CA ASP A 153 6.62 4.94 9.49
C ASP A 153 5.66 5.05 8.29
N PHE A 154 5.36 3.92 7.64
CA PHE A 154 4.55 3.87 6.41
C PHE A 154 5.10 4.77 5.31
N HIS A 155 6.42 4.96 5.28
CA HIS A 155 7.11 5.81 4.30
C HIS A 155 6.72 7.29 4.37
N GLY A 156 6.06 7.72 5.45
CA GLY A 156 5.48 9.07 5.57
C GLY A 156 4.19 9.27 4.77
N GLU A 157 3.63 8.20 4.18
CA GLU A 157 2.41 8.27 3.39
C GLU A 157 1.18 8.41 4.29
N LEU A 158 0.28 9.32 3.92
CA LEU A 158 -1.02 9.50 4.57
C LEU A 158 -2.08 8.74 3.76
N VAL A 159 -2.37 7.51 4.19
CA VAL A 159 -3.33 6.64 3.50
C VAL A 159 -4.44 6.20 4.46
N PRO A 160 -5.72 6.25 4.05
CA PRO A 160 -6.83 5.72 4.84
C PRO A 160 -6.61 4.25 5.21
N LEU A 161 -6.94 3.88 6.45
CA LEU A 161 -6.76 2.50 6.91
C LEU A 161 -7.60 1.50 6.10
N ARG A 162 -8.79 1.93 5.63
CA ARG A 162 -9.63 1.13 4.75
C ARG A 162 -8.90 0.66 3.50
N ASP A 163 -8.01 1.50 2.96
CA ASP A 163 -7.26 1.21 1.74
C ASP A 163 -6.02 0.33 2.04
N LEU A 164 -5.63 0.11 3.30
CA LEU A 164 -4.62 -0.91 3.63
C LEU A 164 -5.18 -2.33 3.49
N PHE A 165 -6.48 -2.49 3.70
CA PHE A 165 -7.16 -3.77 3.68
C PHE A 165 -7.75 -4.05 2.30
N THR A 166 -8.07 -5.32 2.04
CA THR A 166 -8.72 -5.76 0.78
C THR A 166 -10.20 -6.07 1.06
N TYR A 167 -10.76 -5.34 2.03
CA TYR A 167 -12.15 -5.46 2.44
C TYR A 167 -12.94 -4.31 1.86
N THR A 168 -14.21 -4.56 1.60
CA THR A 168 -15.16 -3.49 1.30
C THR A 168 -15.35 -2.62 2.54
N GLU A 169 -15.76 -1.38 2.32
CA GLU A 169 -16.07 -0.45 3.40
C GLU A 169 -17.16 -0.99 4.33
N ASP A 170 -18.16 -1.67 3.77
CA ASP A 170 -19.23 -2.35 4.52
C ASP A 170 -18.70 -3.42 5.48
N VAL A 171 -17.77 -4.27 5.02
CA VAL A 171 -17.14 -5.30 5.87
C VAL A 171 -16.31 -4.65 6.97
N LEU A 172 -15.57 -3.58 6.65
CA LEU A 172 -14.81 -2.85 7.66
C LEU A 172 -15.75 -2.18 8.68
N GLN A 173 -16.87 -1.62 8.25
CA GLN A 173 -17.79 -0.94 9.15
C GLN A 173 -18.56 -1.93 10.06
N ASN A 174 -19.00 -3.06 9.51
CA ASN A 174 -19.90 -3.98 10.20
C ASN A 174 -19.16 -5.11 10.93
N GLU A 175 -18.08 -5.64 10.37
CA GLU A 175 -17.36 -6.78 10.95
C GLU A 175 -16.05 -6.39 11.63
N PHE A 176 -15.33 -5.39 11.09
CA PHE A 176 -13.99 -5.01 11.55
C PHE A 176 -13.82 -3.50 11.79
N PRO A 177 -14.68 -2.83 12.59
CA PRO A 177 -14.64 -1.37 12.72
C PRO A 177 -13.39 -0.86 13.42
N ILE A 178 -12.72 -1.72 14.20
CA ILE A 178 -11.61 -1.33 15.07
C ILE A 178 -10.34 -2.06 14.64
N LEU A 179 -9.25 -1.31 14.48
CA LEU A 179 -7.90 -1.83 14.43
C LEU A 179 -7.22 -1.55 15.77
N ARG A 180 -6.91 -2.62 16.50
CA ARG A 180 -6.14 -2.57 17.74
C ARG A 180 -4.67 -2.81 17.44
N VAL A 181 -3.81 -1.89 17.82
CA VAL A 181 -2.36 -1.97 17.65
C VAL A 181 -1.68 -1.93 19.01
N VAL A 182 -0.68 -2.78 19.19
CA VAL A 182 0.20 -2.79 20.36
C VAL A 182 1.62 -2.53 19.87
N ASN A 183 2.32 -1.59 20.49
CA ASN A 183 3.70 -1.28 20.13
C ASN A 183 4.71 -2.13 20.92
N ALA A 184 6.01 -1.95 20.66
CA ALA A 184 7.08 -2.68 21.34
C ALA A 184 7.18 -2.40 22.85
N LEU A 185 6.61 -1.29 23.33
CA LEU A 185 6.53 -0.93 24.75
C LEU A 185 5.30 -1.53 25.45
N GLY A 186 4.45 -2.26 24.72
CA GLY A 186 3.20 -2.82 25.26
C GLY A 186 2.04 -1.83 25.33
N LEU A 187 2.21 -0.60 24.85
CA LEU A 187 1.12 0.38 24.78
C LEU A 187 0.13 -0.04 23.70
N GLN A 188 -1.16 0.01 24.05
CA GLN A 188 -2.26 -0.33 23.16
C GLN A 188 -2.96 0.94 22.66
N LYS A 189 -3.28 0.97 21.37
CA LYS A 189 -4.09 1.99 20.73
C LYS A 189 -5.17 1.33 19.88
N GLU A 190 -6.36 1.91 19.88
CA GLU A 190 -7.46 1.52 19.00
C GLU A 190 -7.76 2.66 18.06
N VAL A 191 -7.95 2.32 16.79
CA VAL A 191 -8.24 3.27 15.71
C VAL A 191 -9.35 2.70 14.84
N SER A 192 -10.12 3.58 14.20
CA SER A 192 -11.20 3.23 13.29
C SER A 192 -10.64 2.75 11.95
N THR A 193 -11.07 1.58 11.47
CA THR A 193 -10.64 1.08 10.16
C THR A 193 -11.20 1.88 8.99
N VAL A 194 -12.27 2.65 9.21
CA VAL A 194 -12.97 3.40 8.16
C VAL A 194 -12.51 4.86 8.10
N SER A 195 -12.40 5.52 9.26
CA SER A 195 -12.17 6.98 9.33
C SER A 195 -10.73 7.39 9.59
N ASP A 196 -9.91 6.52 10.21
CA ASP A 196 -8.52 6.84 10.52
C ASP A 196 -7.57 6.49 9.36
N SER A 197 -6.32 6.95 9.50
CA SER A 197 -5.26 6.78 8.50
C SER A 197 -3.99 6.18 9.12
N THR A 198 -2.99 5.92 8.28
CA THR A 198 -1.63 5.51 8.68
C THR A 198 -1.01 6.45 9.72
N LEU A 199 -1.32 7.75 9.70
CA LEU A 199 -0.84 8.71 10.69
C LEU A 199 -1.30 8.37 12.11
N ASN A 200 -2.48 7.76 12.26
CA ASN A 200 -3.00 7.34 13.55
C ASN A 200 -2.28 6.09 14.09
N LEU A 201 -1.47 5.40 13.27
CA LEU A 201 -0.71 4.21 13.67
C LEU A 201 0.72 4.51 14.11
N VAL A 202 1.26 5.65 13.67
CA VAL A 202 2.58 6.11 14.08
C VAL A 202 2.42 6.87 15.40
N ALA A 203 3.22 6.49 16.41
CA ALA A 203 3.22 7.05 17.75
C ALA A 203 4.63 7.51 18.11
#